data_AF-A0A257NXH4-F1
#
_entry.id   AF-A0A257NXH4-F1
#
_cell.length_a   1.000
_cell.length_b   1.000
_cell.length_c   1.000
_cell.angle_alpha   90.00
_cell.angle_beta   90.00
_cell.angle_gamma   90.00
#
_symmetry.space_group_name_H-M   'P 1'
#
loop_
_entity.id
_entity.type
_entity.pdbx_description
1 polymer ?
#
loop_
_entity_poly.entity_id
_entity_poly.type
_entity_poly.pdbx_seq_one_letter_code
_entity_poly.pdbx_strand_id
1 'polypeptide(L)'
;MPSILDKELDDRSGDAFGHQDFAIALRDLIEAPTNKPPFSIGLLGPWGTGKSSIKALYRRDLESDKAGAVGSRRTDRVHVITFNAWRFGGEQDLKRSLLREAFKQLGGDEATLRRALFEQVNKVTQDRRSLKEWFGEAFGQLAGS
;
A
#
# COMPACT_ATOMS: atom_id res chain seq x y z
N MET A 1 -10.75 0.08 34.73
CA MET A 1 -10.27 -1.22 34.19
C MET A 1 -9.18 -0.90 33.19
N PRO A 2 -7.96 -1.47 33.28
CA PRO A 2 -6.97 -1.24 32.25
C PRO A 2 -7.49 -1.86 30.95
N SER A 3 -7.59 -1.03 29.92
CA SER A 3 -7.87 -1.46 28.55
C SER A 3 -6.82 -2.50 28.16
N ILE A 4 -7.23 -3.75 27.97
CA ILE A 4 -6.44 -4.73 27.23
C ILE A 4 -6.33 -4.15 25.82
N LEU A 5 -5.17 -3.56 25.53
CA LEU A 5 -4.85 -3.05 24.20
C LEU A 5 -4.99 -4.21 23.23
N ASP A 6 -5.91 -4.07 22.27
CA ASP A 6 -6.01 -4.89 21.08
C ASP A 6 -4.68 -4.80 20.33
N LYS A 7 -3.76 -5.71 20.66
CA LYS A 7 -2.40 -5.75 20.14
C LYS A 7 -2.34 -6.82 19.07
N GLU A 8 -1.84 -6.44 17.90
CA GLU A 8 -1.52 -7.40 16.83
C GLU A 8 -0.63 -8.52 17.39
N LEU A 9 -0.84 -9.76 16.94
CA LEU A 9 -0.01 -10.89 17.38
C LEU A 9 1.44 -10.66 16.95
N ASP A 10 2.33 -10.62 17.92
CA ASP A 10 3.78 -10.55 17.71
C ASP A 10 4.39 -11.96 17.64
N ASP A 11 3.77 -12.94 18.33
CA ASP A 11 4.32 -14.29 18.46
C ASP A 11 3.45 -15.46 17.98
N ARG A 12 4.12 -16.47 17.40
CA ARG A 12 3.52 -17.71 16.84
C ARG A 12 2.88 -18.58 17.93
N SER A 13 3.39 -18.52 19.17
CA SER A 13 2.88 -19.35 20.27
C SER A 13 1.50 -18.91 20.80
N GLY A 14 1.03 -17.71 20.43
CA GLY A 14 -0.24 -17.13 20.89
C GLY A 14 -1.41 -17.21 19.91
N ASP A 15 -1.29 -17.93 18.78
CA ASP A 15 -2.32 -17.96 17.75
C ASP A 15 -3.41 -19.01 18.01
N ALA A 16 -4.36 -18.67 18.88
CA ALA A 16 -5.49 -19.55 19.20
C ALA A 16 -6.55 -19.66 18.07
N PHE A 17 -6.47 -18.83 17.03
CA PHE A 17 -7.52 -18.70 16.00
C PHE A 17 -7.05 -19.04 14.57
N GLY A 18 -5.82 -19.57 14.41
CA GLY A 18 -5.31 -20.01 13.11
C GLY A 18 -4.98 -18.89 12.13
N HIS A 19 -4.66 -17.68 12.62
CA HIS A 19 -4.18 -16.58 11.77
C HIS A 19 -2.91 -16.95 10.97
N GLN A 20 -2.12 -17.92 11.44
CA GLN A 20 -0.96 -18.47 10.75
C GLN A 20 -1.32 -19.09 9.41
N ASP A 21 -2.39 -19.88 9.35
CA ASP A 21 -2.83 -20.52 8.10
C ASP A 21 -3.21 -19.46 7.07
N PHE A 22 -3.87 -18.39 7.50
CA PHE A 22 -4.18 -17.24 6.65
C PHE A 22 -2.92 -16.47 6.22
N ALA A 23 -1.91 -16.33 7.09
CA ALA A 23 -0.65 -15.68 6.74
C ALA A 23 0.14 -16.51 5.71
N ILE A 24 0.11 -17.83 5.82
CA ILE A 24 0.69 -18.77 4.85
C ILE A 24 -0.06 -18.67 3.51
N ALA A 25 -1.38 -18.69 3.52
CA ALA A 25 -2.18 -18.52 2.30
C ALA A 25 -1.90 -17.15 1.63
N LEU A 26 -1.79 -16.08 2.43
CA LEU A 26 -1.45 -14.75 1.93
C LEU A 26 -0.05 -14.73 1.28
N ARG A 27 0.95 -15.35 1.92
CA ARG A 27 2.29 -15.52 1.34
C ARG A 27 2.22 -16.22 -0.01
N ASP A 28 1.55 -17.37 -0.05
CA ASP A 28 1.51 -18.20 -1.24
C ASP A 28 0.80 -17.45 -2.39
N LEU A 29 -0.23 -16.64 -2.09
CA LEU A 29 -0.86 -15.76 -3.06
C LEU A 29 0.10 -14.67 -3.59
N ILE A 30 0.89 -14.05 -2.72
CA ILE A 30 1.79 -12.95 -3.09
C ILE A 30 3.03 -13.45 -3.84
N GLU A 31 3.59 -14.59 -3.43
CA GLU A 31 4.89 -15.08 -3.90
C GLU A 31 4.79 -16.18 -4.96
N ALA A 32 3.58 -16.67 -5.27
CA ALA A 32 3.38 -17.65 -6.33
C ALA A 32 3.84 -17.09 -7.70
N PRO A 33 4.71 -17.80 -8.44
CA PRO A 33 5.15 -17.38 -9.78
C PRO A 33 4.01 -17.23 -10.79
N THR A 34 2.88 -17.90 -10.56
CA THR A 34 1.68 -17.83 -11.38
C THR A 34 0.90 -16.53 -11.19
N ASN A 35 1.03 -15.88 -10.02
CA ASN A 35 0.29 -14.67 -9.67
C ASN A 35 1.15 -13.45 -10.01
N LYS A 36 1.02 -12.96 -11.25
CA LYS A 36 1.78 -11.80 -11.72
C LYS A 36 1.06 -10.49 -11.37
N PRO A 37 1.75 -9.51 -10.76
CA PRO A 37 1.19 -8.17 -10.53
C PRO A 37 0.76 -7.46 -11.83
N PRO A 38 -0.19 -6.50 -11.77
CA PRO A 38 -0.85 -5.98 -10.56
C PRO A 38 -2.06 -6.84 -10.15
N PHE A 39 -2.23 -7.06 -8.85
CA PHE A 39 -3.43 -7.65 -8.28
C PHE A 39 -3.75 -7.03 -6.91
N SER A 40 -4.98 -7.21 -6.46
CA SER A 40 -5.49 -6.72 -5.18
C SER A 40 -6.00 -7.89 -4.34
N ILE A 41 -5.60 -7.95 -3.08
CA ILE A 41 -6.08 -8.96 -2.12
C ILE A 41 -6.95 -8.27 -1.07
N GLY A 42 -8.17 -8.76 -0.87
CA GLY A 42 -9.07 -8.31 0.17
C GLY A 42 -9.10 -9.28 1.34
N LEU A 43 -8.77 -8.81 2.55
CA LEU A 43 -8.94 -9.58 3.79
C LEU A 43 -10.23 -9.15 4.48
N LEU A 44 -11.26 -9.99 4.40
CA LEU A 44 -12.62 -9.72 4.86
C LEU A 44 -12.89 -10.41 6.19
N GLY A 45 -13.60 -9.74 7.10
CA GLY A 45 -14.02 -10.33 8.38
C GLY A 45 -14.49 -9.28 9.39
N PRO A 46 -15.26 -9.68 10.42
CA PRO A 46 -15.77 -8.77 11.46
C PRO A 46 -14.67 -7.94 12.15
N TRP A 47 -15.03 -6.80 12.73
CA TRP A 47 -14.07 -6.01 13.52
C TRP A 47 -13.55 -6.82 14.71
N GLY A 48 -12.26 -6.69 15.05
CA GLY A 48 -11.65 -7.38 16.20
C GLY A 48 -11.22 -8.84 15.95
N THR A 49 -11.41 -9.38 14.73
CA THR A 49 -11.02 -10.77 14.41
C THR A 49 -9.53 -10.93 14.06
N GLY A 50 -8.65 -10.01 14.47
CA GLY A 50 -7.21 -10.17 14.26
C GLY A 50 -6.72 -10.09 12.80
N LYS A 51 -7.48 -9.48 11.87
CA LYS A 51 -7.04 -9.30 10.47
C LYS A 51 -5.67 -8.63 10.35
N SER A 52 -5.41 -7.63 11.18
CA SER A 52 -4.12 -6.94 11.20
C SER A 52 -2.98 -7.86 11.67
N SER A 53 -3.27 -8.84 12.54
CA SER A 53 -2.33 -9.87 12.96
C SER A 53 -1.89 -10.77 11.80
N ILE A 54 -2.78 -11.10 10.86
CA ILE A 54 -2.41 -11.90 9.66
C ILE A 54 -1.32 -11.18 8.85
N LYS A 55 -1.52 -9.88 8.59
CA LYS A 55 -0.53 -9.02 7.94
C LYS A 55 0.78 -8.95 8.73
N ALA A 56 0.71 -8.81 10.06
CA ALA A 56 1.88 -8.75 10.92
C ALA A 56 2.69 -10.06 10.90
N LEU A 57 2.00 -11.21 10.96
CA LEU A 57 2.62 -12.54 10.90
C LEU A 57 3.34 -12.76 9.57
N TYR A 58 2.72 -12.41 8.44
CA TYR A 58 3.37 -12.47 7.13
C TYR A 58 4.63 -11.61 7.08
N ARG A 59 4.55 -10.37 7.56
CA ARG A 59 5.71 -9.46 7.59
C ARG A 59 6.84 -10.02 8.44
N ARG A 60 6.53 -10.56 9.62
CA ARG A 60 7.53 -11.18 10.50
C ARG A 60 8.16 -12.40 9.85
N ASP A 61 7.37 -13.25 9.19
CA ASP A 61 7.87 -14.40 8.44
C ASP A 61 8.86 -13.95 7.34
N LEU A 62 8.49 -12.91 6.59
CA LEU A 62 9.35 -12.31 5.57
C LEU A 62 10.67 -11.77 6.16
N GLU A 63 10.61 -11.02 7.26
CA GLU A 63 11.80 -10.45 7.91
C GLU A 63 12.68 -11.51 8.61
N SER A 64 12.09 -12.63 9.03
CA SER A 64 12.79 -13.74 9.68
C SER A 64 13.59 -14.63 8.73
N ASP A 65 13.32 -14.52 7.42
CA ASP A 65 14.02 -15.27 6.36
C ASP A 65 15.43 -14.69 6.09
N LYS A 66 16.32 -14.86 7.08
CA LYS A 66 17.74 -14.50 7.03
C LYS A 66 18.63 -15.60 6.45
N ALA A 67 18.05 -16.74 6.05
CA ALA A 67 18.80 -17.94 5.69
C ALA A 67 19.28 -17.97 4.23
N GLY A 68 18.84 -17.04 3.38
CA GLY A 68 19.27 -16.95 1.98
C GLY A 68 20.57 -16.17 1.78
N ALA A 69 21.32 -16.50 0.72
CA ALA A 69 22.43 -15.67 0.25
C ALA A 69 21.92 -14.27 -0.11
N VAL A 70 22.76 -13.25 0.06
CA VAL A 70 22.43 -11.87 -0.35
C VAL A 70 22.05 -11.88 -1.83
N GLY A 71 20.84 -11.39 -2.17
CA GLY A 71 20.29 -11.42 -3.52
C GLY A 71 19.33 -12.57 -3.81
N SER A 72 19.17 -13.53 -2.89
CA SER A 72 18.21 -14.62 -3.00
C SER A 72 17.16 -14.65 -1.88
N ARG A 73 17.14 -13.65 -0.99
CA ARG A 73 16.21 -13.63 0.15
C ARG A 73 14.84 -13.17 -0.32
N ARG A 74 13.78 -13.61 0.37
CA ARG A 74 12.42 -13.14 0.08
C ARG A 74 12.29 -11.63 0.24
N THR A 75 12.99 -11.04 1.22
CA THR A 75 13.06 -9.58 1.45
C THR A 75 13.73 -8.79 0.31
N ASP A 76 14.59 -9.42 -0.50
CA ASP A 76 15.20 -8.77 -1.66
C ASP A 76 14.18 -8.64 -2.82
N ARG A 77 13.13 -9.46 -2.84
CA ARG A 77 12.09 -9.49 -3.88
C ARG A 77 10.79 -8.78 -3.46
N VAL A 78 10.49 -8.78 -2.17
CA VAL A 78 9.23 -8.25 -1.63
C VAL A 78 9.52 -7.17 -0.61
N HIS A 79 9.11 -5.94 -0.92
CA HIS A 79 9.13 -4.82 0.02
C HIS A 79 7.73 -4.53 0.54
N VAL A 80 7.54 -4.57 1.86
CA VAL A 80 6.23 -4.38 2.48
C VAL A 80 6.07 -2.93 2.95
N ILE A 81 5.04 -2.25 2.46
CA ILE A 81 4.66 -0.89 2.86
C ILE A 81 3.32 -0.96 3.59
N THR A 82 3.24 -0.35 4.77
CA THR A 82 1.99 -0.28 5.55
C THR A 82 1.45 1.15 5.57
N PHE A 83 0.18 1.33 5.20
CA PHE A 83 -0.51 2.61 5.24
C PHE A 83 -1.81 2.49 6.05
N ASN A 84 -1.97 3.33 7.07
CA ASN A 84 -3.21 3.40 7.87
C ASN A 84 -4.03 4.62 7.42
N ALA A 85 -5.10 4.37 6.65
CA ALA A 85 -5.96 5.42 6.12
C ALA A 85 -6.68 6.25 7.20
N TRP A 86 -7.03 5.64 8.34
CA TRP A 86 -7.74 6.35 9.42
C TRP A 86 -6.92 7.46 10.05
N ARG A 87 -5.59 7.29 10.12
CA ARG A 87 -4.68 8.34 10.62
C ARG A 87 -4.69 9.59 9.76
N PHE A 88 -5.10 9.48 8.50
CA PHE A 88 -5.06 10.55 7.51
C PHE A 88 -6.45 11.00 7.05
N GLY A 89 -7.53 10.51 7.69
CA GLY A 89 -8.91 10.87 7.33
C GLY A 89 -9.24 12.37 7.49
N GLY A 90 -8.42 13.12 8.23
CA GLY A 90 -8.52 14.58 8.35
C GLY A 90 -7.55 15.37 7.46
N GLU A 91 -6.62 14.73 6.74
CA GLU A 91 -5.77 15.44 5.77
C GLU A 91 -6.56 15.72 4.49
N GLN A 92 -6.35 16.90 3.87
CA GLN A 92 -7.08 17.30 2.66
C GLN A 92 -6.77 16.45 1.42
N ASP A 93 -5.77 15.55 1.47
CA ASP A 93 -5.39 14.71 0.33
C ASP A 93 -4.81 13.34 0.76
N LEU A 94 -5.67 12.34 0.90
CA LEU A 94 -5.30 10.94 1.20
C LEU A 94 -4.24 10.38 0.24
N LYS A 95 -4.29 10.77 -1.05
CA LYS A 95 -3.36 10.29 -2.07
C LYS A 95 -1.95 10.82 -1.79
N ARG A 96 -1.86 12.10 -1.42
CA ARG A 96 -0.60 12.72 -1.01
C ARG A 96 -0.03 12.03 0.22
N SER A 97 -0.86 11.72 1.23
CA SER A 97 -0.41 11.03 2.44
C SER A 97 0.09 9.62 2.14
N LEU A 98 -0.61 8.88 1.26
CA LEU A 98 -0.19 7.55 0.81
C LEU A 98 1.16 7.57 0.10
N LEU A 99 1.32 8.46 -0.91
CA LEU A 99 2.57 8.58 -1.67
C LEU A 99 3.73 9.00 -0.76
N ARG A 100 3.48 9.93 0.16
CA ARG A 100 4.45 10.37 1.17
C ARG A 100 4.92 9.23 2.05
N GLU A 101 3.99 8.46 2.59
CA GLU A 101 4.30 7.36 3.49
C GLU A 101 5.02 6.21 2.77
N ALA A 102 4.56 5.86 1.56
CA ALA A 102 5.19 4.83 0.75
C ALA A 102 6.65 5.18 0.38
N PHE A 103 6.89 6.42 -0.05
CA PHE A 103 8.24 6.87 -0.42
C PHE A 103 9.20 6.89 0.77
N LYS A 104 8.72 7.33 1.95
CA LYS A 104 9.50 7.28 3.19
C LYS A 104 9.88 5.84 3.57
N GLN A 105 8.93 4.90 3.48
CA GLN A 105 9.18 3.49 3.78
C GLN A 105 10.09 2.79 2.76
N LEU A 106 10.29 3.38 1.57
CA LEU A 106 11.27 2.93 0.58
C LEU A 106 12.68 3.52 0.79
N GLY A 107 12.89 4.32 1.84
CA GLY A 107 14.17 4.96 2.14
C GLY A 107 14.42 6.26 1.38
N GLY A 108 13.39 6.85 0.77
CA GLY A 108 13.50 8.09 0.04
C GLY A 108 13.55 9.34 0.93
N ASP A 109 14.23 10.38 0.44
CA ASP A 109 14.32 11.70 1.10
C ASP A 109 13.05 12.54 0.93
N GLU A 110 12.50 13.03 2.04
CA GLU A 110 11.26 13.82 2.05
C GLU A 110 11.37 15.12 1.24
N ALA A 111 12.53 15.76 1.21
CA ALA A 111 12.71 16.99 0.45
C ALA A 111 12.61 16.73 -1.06
N THR A 112 13.23 15.65 -1.53
CA THR A 112 13.14 15.20 -2.92
C THR A 112 11.71 14.87 -3.32
N LEU A 113 10.97 14.15 -2.47
CA LEU A 113 9.58 13.81 -2.76
C LEU A 113 8.66 15.03 -2.84
N ARG A 114 8.81 15.98 -1.90
CA ARG A 114 8.00 17.21 -1.91
C ARG A 114 8.19 17.99 -3.20
N ARG A 115 9.42 18.05 -3.72
CA ARG A 115 9.73 18.68 -5.02
C ARG A 115 9.04 17.94 -6.16
N ALA A 116 9.22 16.61 -6.25
CA ALA A 116 8.61 15.81 -7.31
C ALA A 116 7.07 15.87 -7.31
N LEU A 117 6.43 15.80 -6.14
CA LEU A 117 4.97 15.93 -6.01
C LEU A 117 4.50 17.32 -6.42
N PHE A 118 5.23 18.38 -6.05
CA PHE A 118 4.88 19.75 -6.41
C PHE A 118 5.00 19.99 -7.92
N GLU A 119 6.08 19.51 -8.55
CA GLU A 119 6.28 19.57 -9.99
C GLU A 119 5.17 18.82 -10.76
N GLN A 120 4.80 17.63 -10.31
CA GLN A 120 3.77 16.83 -10.98
C GLN A 120 2.36 17.43 -10.83
N VAL A 121 2.02 17.96 -9.64
CA VAL A 121 0.74 18.67 -9.44
C VAL A 121 0.66 19.91 -10.33
N ASN A 122 1.74 20.67 -10.45
CA ASN A 122 1.78 21.84 -11.33
C ASN A 122 1.64 21.45 -12.80
N LYS A 123 2.29 20.37 -13.24
CA LYS A 123 2.19 19.84 -14.61
C LYS A 123 0.76 19.39 -14.95
N VAL A 124 0.12 18.62 -14.07
CA VAL A 124 -1.26 18.11 -14.28
C VAL A 124 -2.28 19.25 -14.26
N THR A 125 -2.03 20.31 -13.49
CA THR A 125 -2.91 21.50 -13.46
C THR A 125 -2.85 22.28 -14.76
N GLN A 126 -1.72 22.23 -15.48
CA GLN A 126 -1.57 22.83 -16.81
C GLN A 126 -2.31 22.04 -17.89
N ASP A 127 -2.27 20.70 -17.85
CA ASP A 127 -2.99 19.84 -18.81
C ASP A 127 -4.52 19.92 -18.68
N ARG A 128 -5.03 20.29 -17.50
CA ARG A 128 -6.48 20.45 -17.28
C ARG A 128 -7.08 21.64 -18.03
N ARG A 129 -6.26 22.61 -18.49
CA ARG A 129 -6.70 23.65 -19.44
C ARG A 129 -6.72 23.12 -20.87
N SER A 130 -5.67 22.41 -21.29
CA SER A 130 -5.57 21.85 -22.63
C SER A 130 -6.72 20.89 -23.00
N LEU A 131 -7.19 20.06 -22.07
CA LEU A 131 -8.31 19.14 -22.35
C LEU A 131 -9.65 19.86 -22.52
N LYS A 132 -9.92 20.94 -21.77
CA LYS A 132 -11.15 21.73 -21.97
C LYS A 132 -11.11 22.53 -23.27
N GLU A 133 -9.94 23.01 -23.66
CA GLU A 133 -9.71 23.69 -24.93
C GLU A 133 -9.87 22.72 -26.11
N TRP A 134 -9.28 21.52 -26.02
CA TRP A 134 -9.38 20.49 -27.06
C TRP A 134 -10.81 19.93 -27.23
N PHE A 135 -11.52 19.66 -26.13
CA PHE A 135 -12.93 19.23 -26.21
C PHE A 135 -13.86 20.38 -26.65
N GLY A 136 -13.55 21.63 -26.30
CA GLY A 136 -14.31 22.80 -26.77
C GLY A 136 -14.14 23.07 -28.26
N GLU A 137 -12.93 22.93 -28.79
CA GLU A 137 -12.62 23.07 -30.21
C GLU A 137 -13.22 21.92 -31.04
N ALA A 138 -13.14 20.67 -30.56
CA ALA A 138 -13.70 19.51 -31.26
C ALA A 138 -15.25 19.52 -31.32
N PHE A 139 -15.93 20.04 -30.29
CA PHE A 139 -17.39 20.17 -30.31
C PHE A 139 -17.88 21.41 -31.06
N GLY A 140 -17.10 22.50 -31.07
CA GLY A 140 -17.40 23.71 -31.83
C GLY A 140 -17.39 23.49 -33.35
N GLN A 141 -16.54 22.59 -33.85
CA GLN A 141 -16.47 22.26 -35.28
C GLN A 141 -17.60 21.35 -35.79
N LEU A 142 -18.25 20.58 -34.90
CA LEU A 142 -19.37 19.68 -35.26
C LEU A 142 -20.75 20.34 -35.16
N ALA A 143 -20.88 21.44 -34.42
CA ALA A 143 -22.14 22.17 -34.26
C ALA A 143 -22.33 23.30 -35.29
N GLY A 144 -21.39 23.47 -36.23
CA GLY A 144 -21.33 24.57 -37.20
C GLY A 144 -21.43 24.17 -38.68
N SER A 145 -21.96 22.99 -39.01
CA SER A 145 -22.29 22.59 -40.40
C SER A 145 -23.76 22.24 -40.56
#